data_AF-A0A4Q2QRR0-F1
#
_entry.id   AF-A0A4Q2QRR0-F1
#
_cell.length_a   1.000
_cell.length_b   1.000
_cell.length_c   1.000
_cell.angle_alpha   90.00
_cell.angle_beta   90.00
_cell.angle_gamma   90.00
#
_symmetry.space_group_name_H-M   'P 1'
#
loop_
_entity.id
_entity.type
_entity.pdbx_description
1 polymer ?
#
loop_
_entity_poly.entity_id
_entity_poly.type
_entity_poly.pdbx_seq_one_letter_code
_entity_poly.pdbx_strand_id
1 'polypeptide(L)'
;RAMHELNIQTICAETSAAKGRVERAHQTLQDRLVKELRLQGISTMEAANAFAEEFMNDYNRRFSKAPRQEFDVHREMDVDDDLDMVFTWREARRVSKSLTVQYDKVLYLIEDSEFSRRAIGKYIDVWHYPDGHKELRLNGISLPY
;
A
#
# COMPACT_ATOMS: atom_id res chain seq x y z
N ARG A 1 -2.21 -10.77 3.17
CA ARG A 1 -3.61 -10.35 3.39
C ARG A 1 -4.15 -9.65 2.15
N ALA A 2 -3.68 -8.43 1.83
CA ALA A 2 -4.19 -7.64 0.71
C ALA A 2 -4.26 -8.39 -0.63
N MET A 3 -3.19 -9.10 -1.03
CA MET A 3 -3.20 -9.90 -2.27
C MET A 3 -4.31 -10.96 -2.28
N HIS A 4 -4.56 -11.64 -1.15
CA HIS A 4 -5.63 -12.63 -1.07
C HIS A 4 -7.02 -11.98 -1.10
N GLU A 5 -7.21 -10.86 -0.38
CA GLU A 5 -8.46 -10.10 -0.39
C GLU A 5 -8.81 -9.59 -1.80
N LEU A 6 -7.80 -9.20 -2.59
CA LEU A 6 -7.97 -8.78 -3.98
C LEU A 6 -7.90 -9.93 -4.99
N ASN A 7 -7.91 -11.20 -4.55
CA ASN A 7 -7.79 -12.37 -5.42
C ASN A 7 -6.57 -12.32 -6.38
N ILE A 8 -5.45 -11.78 -5.90
CA ILE A 8 -4.17 -11.70 -6.60
C ILE A 8 -3.32 -12.91 -6.21
N GLN A 9 -3.05 -13.77 -7.18
CA GLN A 9 -2.14 -14.90 -7.02
C GLN A 9 -0.76 -14.57 -7.59
N THR A 10 0.27 -14.70 -6.76
CA THR A 10 1.66 -14.57 -7.21
C THR A 10 2.09 -15.82 -7.97
N ILE A 11 2.46 -15.66 -9.23
CA ILE A 11 3.04 -16.73 -10.04
C ILE A 11 4.53 -16.43 -10.22
N CYS A 12 5.39 -17.33 -9.72
CA CYS A 12 6.82 -17.21 -9.92
C CYS A 12 7.19 -17.59 -11.36
N ALA A 13 7.89 -16.70 -12.07
CA ALA A 13 8.39 -17.02 -13.40
C ALA A 13 9.55 -18.02 -13.30
N GLU A 14 9.30 -19.29 -13.61
CA GLU A 14 10.31 -20.35 -13.63
C GLU A 14 11.24 -20.27 -14.87
N THR A 15 11.04 -19.29 -15.75
CA THR A 15 11.81 -19.14 -17.00
C THR A 15 12.49 -17.78 -17.12
N SER A 16 13.77 -17.80 -17.53
CA SER A 16 14.64 -16.62 -17.61
C SER A 16 14.19 -15.56 -18.64
N ALA A 17 13.40 -15.94 -19.65
CA ALA A 17 13.02 -15.07 -20.76
C ALA A 17 12.04 -13.96 -20.36
N ALA A 18 11.12 -14.23 -19.43
CA ALA A 18 10.20 -13.22 -18.89
C ALA A 18 10.98 -12.20 -18.05
N LYS A 19 11.86 -12.68 -17.16
CA LYS A 19 12.70 -11.85 -16.30
C LYS A 19 13.64 -10.94 -17.11
N GLY A 20 14.37 -11.47 -18.10
CA GLY A 20 15.35 -10.70 -18.87
C GLY A 20 14.79 -9.57 -19.76
N ARG A 21 13.49 -9.53 -20.05
CA ARG A 21 12.83 -8.39 -20.71
C ARG A 21 12.44 -7.30 -19.71
N VAL A 22 11.88 -7.72 -18.58
CA VAL A 22 11.50 -6.84 -17.46
C VAL A 22 12.73 -6.11 -16.93
N GLU A 23 13.84 -6.81 -16.69
CA GLU A 23 15.08 -6.22 -16.17
C GLU A 23 15.65 -5.12 -17.08
N ARG A 24 15.60 -5.28 -18.41
CA ARG A 24 16.11 -4.26 -19.34
C ARG A 24 15.23 -3.00 -19.39
N ALA A 25 13.91 -3.17 -19.34
CA ALA A 25 12.99 -2.04 -19.27
C ALA A 25 13.18 -1.29 -17.93
N HIS A 26 13.29 -2.03 -16.83
CA HIS A 26 13.52 -1.48 -15.49
C HIS A 26 14.86 -0.73 -15.39
N GLN A 27 15.95 -1.27 -15.94
CA GLN A 27 17.24 -0.56 -15.99
C GLN A 27 17.13 0.76 -16.74
N THR A 28 16.45 0.76 -17.89
CA THR A 28 16.28 1.98 -18.70
C THR A 28 15.44 3.02 -17.97
N LEU A 29 14.37 2.60 -17.30
CA LEU A 29 13.48 3.48 -16.54
C LEU A 29 14.20 4.06 -15.31
N GLN A 30 14.86 3.22 -14.50
CA GLN A 30 15.54 3.63 -13.27
C GLN A 30 16.73 4.57 -13.55
N ASP A 31 17.51 4.31 -14.60
CA ASP A 31 18.64 5.17 -14.96
C ASP A 31 18.17 6.53 -15.53
N ARG A 32 17.11 6.54 -16.36
CA ARG A 32 16.61 7.78 -16.97
C ARG A 32 15.84 8.66 -16.01
N LEU A 33 14.93 8.10 -15.22
CA LEU A 33 14.07 8.88 -14.33
C LEU A 33 14.92 9.74 -13.38
N VAL A 34 15.97 9.16 -12.79
CA VAL A 34 16.89 9.90 -11.89
C VAL A 34 17.61 11.04 -12.62
N LYS A 35 17.98 10.84 -13.89
CA LYS A 35 18.65 11.88 -14.69
C LYS A 35 17.68 13.00 -15.09
N GLU A 36 16.47 12.67 -15.49
CA GLU A 36 15.43 13.64 -15.84
C GLU A 36 15.03 14.48 -14.63
N LEU A 37 14.81 13.85 -13.46
CA LEU A 37 14.57 14.58 -12.21
C LEU A 37 15.70 15.58 -11.90
N ARG A 38 16.97 15.16 -12.11
CA ARG A 38 18.13 16.04 -11.92
C ARG A 38 18.18 17.18 -12.93
N LEU A 39 17.86 16.93 -14.20
CA LEU A 39 17.82 17.96 -15.24
C LEU A 39 16.74 19.00 -14.98
N GLN A 40 15.60 18.58 -14.42
CA GLN A 40 14.50 19.45 -14.03
C GLN A 40 14.71 20.12 -12.65
N GLY A 41 15.82 19.83 -11.95
CA GLY A 41 16.11 20.36 -10.63
C GLY A 41 15.13 19.90 -9.54
N ILE A 42 14.45 18.77 -9.74
CA ILE A 42 13.45 18.23 -8.82
C ILE A 42 14.14 17.55 -7.64
N SER A 43 13.76 17.94 -6.43
CA SER A 43 14.30 17.42 -5.17
C SER A 43 13.26 17.09 -4.11
N THR A 44 11.96 17.26 -4.42
CA THR A 44 10.85 16.95 -3.52
C THR A 44 9.93 15.88 -4.11
N MET A 45 9.22 15.16 -3.25
CA MET A 45 8.28 14.12 -3.66
C MET A 45 7.10 14.72 -4.43
N GLU A 46 6.62 15.87 -4.00
CA GLU A 46 5.50 16.59 -4.62
C GLU A 46 5.84 16.99 -6.06
N ALA A 47 7.03 17.55 -6.28
CA ALA A 47 7.49 17.95 -7.61
C ALA A 47 7.76 16.72 -8.50
N ALA A 48 8.28 15.62 -7.93
CA ALA A 48 8.46 14.37 -8.67
C ALA A 48 7.12 13.76 -9.11
N ASN A 49 6.11 13.78 -8.24
CA ASN A 49 4.76 13.30 -8.56
C ASN A 49 4.10 14.15 -9.65
N ALA A 50 4.26 15.48 -9.61
CA ALA A 50 3.77 16.38 -10.65
C ALA A 50 4.46 16.12 -12.02
N PHE A 51 5.74 15.76 -12.01
CA PHE A 51 6.51 15.44 -13.22
C PHE A 51 6.25 14.04 -13.79
N ALA A 52 5.67 13.13 -13.00
CA ALA A 52 5.55 11.72 -13.37
C ALA A 52 4.78 11.51 -14.69
N GLU A 53 3.69 12.25 -14.91
CA GLU A 53 2.89 12.15 -16.12
C GLU A 53 3.67 12.59 -17.37
N GLU A 54 4.40 13.71 -17.28
CA GLU A 54 5.25 14.20 -18.37
C GLU A 54 6.34 13.17 -18.72
N PHE A 55 7.01 12.64 -17.70
CA PHE A 55 8.04 11.61 -17.89
C PHE A 55 7.46 10.36 -18.53
N MET A 56 6.32 9.86 -18.05
CA MET A 56 5.66 8.67 -18.61
C MET A 56 5.28 8.88 -20.07
N ASN A 57 4.78 10.06 -20.43
CA ASN A 57 4.43 10.39 -21.81
C ASN A 57 5.65 10.39 -22.74
N ASP A 58 6.77 11.03 -22.34
CA ASP A 58 8.02 10.98 -23.12
C ASP A 58 8.61 9.57 -23.20
N TYR A 59 8.62 8.84 -22.09
CA TYR A 59 9.12 7.47 -22.03
C TYR A 59 8.32 6.55 -22.95
N ASN A 60 7.00 6.56 -22.85
CA ASN A 60 6.11 5.73 -23.66
C ASN A 60 6.21 6.11 -25.14
N ARG A 61 6.34 7.39 -25.49
CA ARG A 61 6.61 7.81 -26.88
C ARG A 61 7.87 7.16 -27.46
N ARG A 62 8.93 7.00 -26.67
CA ARG A 62 10.22 6.46 -27.14
C ARG A 62 10.29 4.93 -27.12
N PHE A 63 9.62 4.29 -26.17
CA PHE A 63 9.87 2.88 -25.84
C PHE A 63 8.65 1.98 -25.81
N SER A 64 7.43 2.53 -25.82
CA SER A 64 6.23 1.70 -25.87
C SER A 64 6.21 0.86 -27.14
N LYS A 65 5.59 -0.32 -27.04
CA LYS A 65 5.31 -1.18 -28.17
C LYS A 65 3.81 -1.40 -28.21
N ALA A 66 3.22 -1.29 -29.38
CA ALA A 66 1.84 -1.66 -29.58
C ALA A 66 1.63 -3.12 -29.13
N PRO A 67 0.55 -3.39 -28.38
CA PRO A 67 0.23 -4.75 -27.99
C PRO A 67 -0.10 -5.57 -29.25
N ARG A 68 0.12 -6.89 -29.20
CA ARG A 68 -0.20 -7.79 -30.31
C ARG A 68 -1.71 -7.92 -30.52
N GLN A 69 -2.48 -7.75 -29.46
CA GLN A 69 -3.94 -7.79 -29.44
C GLN A 69 -4.42 -6.62 -28.58
N GLU A 70 -5.48 -5.95 -29.02
CA GLU A 70 -6.06 -4.77 -28.33
C GLU A 70 -7.03 -5.15 -27.21
N PHE A 71 -7.30 -6.45 -27.02
CA PHE A 71 -8.22 -6.92 -25.99
C PHE A 71 -7.66 -6.64 -24.60
N ASP A 72 -8.45 -5.95 -23.78
CA ASP A 72 -8.13 -5.67 -22.39
C ASP A 72 -8.41 -6.91 -21.53
N VAL A 73 -7.36 -7.44 -20.93
CA VAL A 73 -7.41 -8.60 -20.01
C VAL A 73 -7.38 -8.20 -18.55
N HIS A 74 -7.40 -6.90 -18.22
CA HIS A 74 -7.41 -6.45 -16.84
C HIS A 74 -8.76 -6.80 -16.20
N ARG A 75 -8.70 -7.23 -14.94
CA ARG A 75 -9.89 -7.45 -14.11
C ARG A 75 -10.33 -6.09 -13.56
N GLU A 76 -11.61 -5.76 -13.72
CA GLU A 76 -12.22 -4.63 -13.02
C GLU A 76 -12.28 -4.89 -11.51
N MET A 77 -12.38 -3.84 -10.71
CA MET A 77 -12.61 -3.98 -9.28
C MET A 77 -14.05 -4.45 -9.03
N ASP A 78 -14.22 -5.33 -8.03
CA ASP A 78 -15.56 -5.67 -7.57
C ASP A 78 -16.15 -4.49 -6.78
N VAL A 79 -17.48 -4.36 -6.81
CA VAL A 79 -18.19 -3.28 -6.09
C VAL A 79 -17.97 -3.32 -4.58
N ASP A 80 -17.60 -4.49 -4.05
CA ASP A 80 -17.34 -4.72 -2.64
C ASP A 80 -15.85 -4.59 -2.27
N ASP A 81 -14.96 -4.29 -3.24
CA ASP A 81 -13.53 -4.08 -2.99
C ASP A 81 -13.29 -2.73 -2.31
N ASP A 82 -13.06 -2.75 -0.99
CA ASP A 82 -12.63 -1.57 -0.22
C ASP A 82 -11.09 -1.54 -0.11
N LEU A 83 -10.45 -0.75 -0.98
CA LEU A 83 -8.99 -0.63 -1.03
C LEU A 83 -8.39 -0.03 0.24
N ASP A 84 -9.08 0.90 0.88
CA ASP A 84 -8.58 1.54 2.10
C ASP A 84 -8.49 0.51 3.22
N MET A 85 -9.53 -0.32 3.37
CA MET A 85 -9.54 -1.44 4.31
C MET A 85 -8.50 -2.51 3.94
N VAL A 86 -8.41 -2.86 2.66
CA VAL A 86 -7.54 -3.93 2.14
C VAL A 86 -6.07 -3.57 2.31
N PHE A 87 -5.69 -2.31 2.14
CA PHE A 87 -4.31 -1.86 2.27
C PHE A 87 -3.89 -1.46 3.70
N THR A 88 -4.79 -1.54 4.69
CA THR A 88 -4.43 -1.30 6.10
C THR A 88 -3.27 -2.17 6.59
N TRP A 89 -2.32 -1.58 7.31
CA TRP A 89 -1.42 -2.34 8.15
C TRP A 89 -2.18 -2.80 9.40
N ARG A 90 -2.14 -4.09 9.71
CA ARG A 90 -2.85 -4.65 10.86
C ARG A 90 -1.86 -5.32 11.81
N GLU A 91 -1.84 -4.88 13.05
CA GLU A 91 -0.94 -5.43 14.06
C GLU A 91 -1.64 -5.70 15.39
N ALA A 92 -1.42 -6.90 15.93
CA ALA A 92 -1.95 -7.26 17.23
C ALA A 92 -1.17 -6.56 18.35
N ARG A 93 -1.89 -5.87 19.25
CA ARG A 93 -1.33 -5.20 20.42
C ARG A 93 -2.08 -5.58 21.68
N ARG A 94 -1.32 -5.81 22.75
CA ARG A 94 -1.89 -6.15 24.06
C ARG A 94 -2.32 -4.88 24.80
N VAL A 95 -3.56 -4.85 25.25
CA VAL A 95 -4.09 -3.75 26.06
C VAL A 95 -3.57 -3.88 27.49
N SER A 96 -3.08 -2.77 28.05
CA SER A 96 -2.60 -2.71 29.43
C SER A 96 -3.75 -2.77 30.45
N LYS A 97 -3.41 -2.83 31.74
CA LYS A 97 -4.40 -2.73 32.83
C LYS A 97 -5.08 -1.35 32.89
N SER A 98 -4.44 -0.32 32.35
CA SER A 98 -4.94 1.06 32.33
C SER A 98 -5.56 1.42 30.98
N LEU A 99 -6.05 0.44 30.21
CA LEU A 99 -6.69 0.65 28.90
C LEU A 99 -5.79 1.37 27.88
N THR A 100 -4.48 1.16 27.95
CA THR A 100 -3.54 1.76 26.97
C THR A 100 -2.97 0.75 26.00
N VAL A 101 -2.67 1.23 24.79
CA VAL A 101 -1.94 0.51 23.74
C VAL A 101 -0.84 1.39 23.17
N GLN A 102 0.37 0.85 23.07
CA GLN A 102 1.48 1.53 22.41
C GLN A 102 1.61 1.05 20.96
N TYR A 103 1.58 1.97 20.02
CA TYR A 103 1.77 1.70 18.59
C TYR A 103 2.40 2.90 17.90
N ASP A 104 3.35 2.66 17.00
CA ASP A 104 4.04 3.70 16.23
C ASP A 104 4.54 4.88 17.08
N LYS A 105 5.22 4.56 18.20
CA LYS A 105 5.75 5.51 19.20
C LYS A 105 4.71 6.38 19.91
N VAL A 106 3.41 6.14 19.68
CA VAL A 106 2.30 6.82 20.34
C VAL A 106 1.64 5.87 21.35
N LEU A 107 1.23 6.42 22.50
CA LEU A 107 0.44 5.73 23.50
C LEU A 107 -1.02 6.17 23.36
N TYR A 108 -1.90 5.24 22.99
CA TYR A 108 -3.33 5.47 22.87
C TYR A 108 -4.01 5.06 24.18
N LEU A 109 -4.89 5.92 24.69
CA LEU A 109 -5.73 5.65 25.86
C LEU A 109 -7.14 5.34 25.37
N ILE A 110 -7.56 4.09 25.45
CA ILE A 110 -8.89 3.66 25.03
C ILE A 110 -9.92 4.24 26.00
N GLU A 111 -10.99 4.83 25.48
CA GLU A 111 -12.09 5.34 26.30
C GLU A 111 -12.67 4.24 27.19
N ASP A 112 -12.93 4.57 28.45
CA ASP A 112 -13.42 3.60 29.42
C ASP A 112 -14.91 3.31 29.23
N SER A 113 -15.22 2.05 28.94
CA SER A 113 -16.57 1.54 28.78
C SER A 113 -16.63 0.07 29.24
N GLU A 114 -17.83 -0.46 29.46
CA GLU A 114 -17.99 -1.88 29.76
C GLU A 114 -17.42 -2.79 28.67
N PHE A 115 -17.44 -2.33 27.42
CA PHE A 115 -16.89 -3.08 26.29
C PHE A 115 -15.35 -3.01 26.26
N SER A 116 -14.75 -1.82 26.37
CA SER A 116 -13.30 -1.64 26.30
C SER A 116 -12.58 -2.31 27.49
N ARG A 117 -13.19 -2.36 28.68
CA ARG A 117 -12.66 -3.12 29.83
C ARG A 117 -12.47 -4.61 29.54
N ARG A 118 -13.25 -5.19 28.61
CA ARG A 118 -13.08 -6.59 28.18
C ARG A 118 -11.82 -6.80 27.35
N ALA A 119 -11.21 -5.73 26.85
CA ALA A 119 -9.96 -5.77 26.09
C ALA A 119 -8.73 -5.84 27.03
N ILE A 120 -8.85 -5.46 28.30
CA ILE A 120 -7.73 -5.44 29.25
C ILE A 120 -7.00 -6.79 29.28
N GLY A 121 -5.69 -6.74 29.05
CA GLY A 121 -4.83 -7.92 29.03
C GLY A 121 -4.97 -8.80 27.79
N LYS A 122 -5.91 -8.52 26.88
CA LYS A 122 -6.09 -9.20 25.59
C LYS A 122 -5.37 -8.48 24.47
N TYR A 123 -5.19 -9.18 23.35
CA TYR A 123 -4.74 -8.59 22.11
C TYR A 123 -5.93 -8.01 21.35
N ILE A 124 -5.75 -6.79 20.85
CA ILE A 124 -6.65 -6.12 19.91
C ILE A 124 -5.90 -5.87 18.60
N ASP A 125 -6.62 -5.63 17.51
CA ASP A 125 -6.03 -5.22 16.25
C ASP A 125 -5.86 -3.70 16.21
N VAL A 126 -4.67 -3.24 15.86
CA VAL A 126 -4.43 -1.87 15.44
C VAL A 126 -4.43 -1.84 13.93
N TRP A 127 -5.41 -1.15 13.35
CA TRP A 127 -5.48 -0.87 11.92
C TRP A 127 -4.84 0.48 11.68
N HIS A 128 -3.87 0.54 10.76
CA HIS A 128 -3.21 1.76 10.34
C HIS A 128 -3.41 1.92 8.84
N TYR A 129 -4.16 2.95 8.47
CA TYR A 129 -4.56 3.26 7.11
C TYR A 129 -3.44 4.00 6.35
N PRO A 130 -3.44 3.95 5.00
CA PRO A 130 -2.43 4.61 4.18
C PRO A 130 -2.37 6.14 4.35
N ASP A 131 -3.49 6.76 4.71
CA ASP A 131 -3.59 8.20 5.01
C ASP A 131 -3.06 8.58 6.41
N GLY A 132 -2.66 7.59 7.21
CA GLY A 132 -2.15 7.75 8.57
C GLY A 132 -3.21 7.60 9.67
N HIS A 133 -4.50 7.47 9.33
CA HIS A 133 -5.56 7.19 10.30
C HIS A 133 -5.34 5.86 11.01
N LYS A 134 -5.79 5.75 12.27
CA LYS A 134 -5.60 4.56 13.11
C LYS A 134 -6.88 4.18 13.83
N GLU A 135 -7.21 2.90 13.81
CA GLU A 135 -8.32 2.34 14.57
C GLU A 135 -7.83 1.24 15.49
N LEU A 136 -8.36 1.22 16.71
CA LEU A 136 -8.17 0.14 17.67
C LEU A 136 -9.42 -0.73 17.60
N ARG A 137 -9.28 -2.05 17.40
CA ARG A 137 -10.43 -2.94 17.23
C ARG A 137 -10.35 -4.19 18.10
N LEU A 138 -11.38 -4.43 18.91
CA LEU A 138 -11.58 -5.69 19.61
C LEU A 138 -12.60 -6.54 18.84
N ASN A 139 -12.15 -7.69 18.31
CA ASN A 139 -12.99 -8.59 17.52
C ASN A 139 -13.71 -7.89 16.35
N GLY A 140 -13.00 -7.00 15.66
CA GLY A 140 -13.54 -6.23 14.54
C GLY A 140 -14.35 -4.97 14.90
N ILE A 141 -14.68 -4.76 16.19
CA ILE A 141 -15.43 -3.60 16.67
C ILE A 141 -14.48 -2.51 17.13
N SER A 142 -14.69 -1.27 16.67
CA SER A 142 -13.87 -0.11 17.01
C SER A 142 -13.93 0.23 18.50
N LEU A 143 -12.77 0.57 19.06
CA LEU A 143 -12.57 1.06 20.41
C LEU A 143 -12.13 2.53 20.30
N PRO A 144 -12.96 3.49 20.74
CA PRO A 144 -12.60 4.92 20.72
C PRO A 144 -11.45 5.23 21.71
N TYR A 145 -10.66 6.27 21.41
CA TYR A 145 -9.48 6.68 22.16
C TYR A 145 -9.21 8.19 22.03
#